data_AF-A0A7W1NS16-F1
#
_entry.id   AF-A0A7W1NS16-F1
#
_cell.length_a   1.000
_cell.length_b   1.000
_cell.length_c   1.000
_cell.angle_alpha   90.00
_cell.angle_beta   90.00
_cell.angle_gamma   90.00
#
_symmetry.space_group_name_H-M   'P 1'
#
loop_
_entity.id
_entity.type
_entity.pdbx_description
1 polymer ?
#
loop_
_entity_poly.entity_id
_entity_poly.type
_entity_poly.pdbx_seq_one_letter_code
_entity_poly.pdbx_strand_id
1 'polypeptide(L)'
;MPKKTPPRGRAFWPVLGFLLALSSGVLAFIFTDPVIAQLRKSLRNFPVTTPTIRIIVGVILFALIAMIFSLIVAFAVPRKKSAVTEINIAKERKVMVNQKMARKIKQRDINRQNKAR
;
A
#
# COMPACT_ATOMS: atom_id res chain seq x y z
N MET A 1 -26.13 -10.34 -9.50
CA MET A 1 -24.81 -9.71 -9.73
C MET A 1 -23.77 -10.47 -8.94
N PRO A 2 -22.72 -11.05 -9.54
CA PRO A 2 -21.69 -11.73 -8.76
C PRO A 2 -20.89 -10.69 -7.96
N LYS A 3 -20.94 -10.77 -6.63
CA LYS A 3 -20.08 -9.98 -5.74
C LYS A 3 -18.63 -10.33 -6.04
N LYS A 4 -17.88 -9.40 -6.65
CA LYS A 4 -16.43 -9.52 -6.80
C LYS A 4 -15.82 -9.49 -5.40
N THR A 5 -15.50 -10.67 -4.85
CA THR A 5 -14.67 -10.76 -3.64
C THR A 5 -13.35 -10.01 -3.91
N PRO A 6 -12.90 -9.11 -3.01
CA PRO A 6 -11.63 -8.45 -3.18
C PRO A 6 -10.52 -9.50 -3.29
N PRO A 7 -9.51 -9.29 -4.14
CA PRO A 7 -8.45 -10.28 -4.35
C PRO A 7 -7.78 -10.58 -2.99
N ARG A 8 -7.69 -11.87 -2.65
CA ARG A 8 -7.16 -12.41 -1.37
C ARG A 8 -5.77 -11.87 -0.96
N GLY A 9 -5.04 -11.21 -1.85
CA GLY A 9 -3.71 -10.63 -1.58
C GLY A 9 -3.68 -9.21 -1.02
N ARG A 10 -4.79 -8.45 -0.96
CA ARG A 10 -4.75 -7.06 -0.42
C ARG A 10 -4.87 -6.96 1.10
N ALA A 11 -5.49 -7.95 1.74
CA ALA A 11 -5.66 -7.97 3.21
C ALA A 11 -4.36 -8.32 3.97
N PHE A 12 -3.34 -8.85 3.28
CA PHE A 12 -2.06 -9.22 3.89
C PHE A 12 -1.10 -8.03 4.10
N TRP A 13 -1.32 -6.90 3.41
CA TRP A 13 -0.43 -5.74 3.47
C TRP A 13 -0.36 -5.07 4.85
N PRO A 14 -1.48 -4.85 5.58
CA PRO A 14 -1.42 -4.31 6.93
C PRO A 14 -0.72 -5.26 7.91
N VAL A 15 -0.94 -6.57 7.76
CA VAL A 15 -0.31 -7.61 8.60
C VAL A 15 1.19 -7.63 8.37
N LEU A 16 1.62 -7.56 7.10
CA LEU A 16 3.04 -7.50 6.74
C LEU A 16 3.71 -6.24 7.31
N GLY A 17 3.04 -5.08 7.19
CA GLY A 17 3.53 -3.81 7.75
C GLY A 17 3.64 -3.83 9.28
N PHE A 18 2.66 -4.42 9.95
CA PHE A 18 2.69 -4.61 11.40
C PHE A 18 3.84 -5.53 11.84
N LEU A 19 4.01 -6.67 11.16
CA LEU A 19 5.12 -7.59 11.43
C LEU A 19 6.48 -6.92 11.23
N LEU A 20 6.60 -6.08 10.19
CA LEU A 20 7.80 -5.30 9.90
C LEU A 20 8.09 -4.26 10.98
N ALA A 21 7.08 -3.51 11.41
CA ALA A 21 7.23 -2.54 12.50
C ALA A 21 7.63 -3.19 13.83
N LEU A 22 7.08 -4.37 14.11
CA LEU A 22 7.42 -5.14 15.31
C LEU A 22 8.85 -5.67 15.22
N SER A 23 9.25 -6.18 14.06
CA SER A 23 10.62 -6.63 13.79
C SER A 23 11.63 -5.48 13.87
N SER A 24 11.28 -4.29 13.35
CA SER A 24 12.14 -3.11 13.45
C SER A 24 12.29 -2.61 14.88
N GLY A 25 11.24 -2.70 15.70
CA GLY A 25 11.29 -2.40 17.13
C GLY A 25 12.27 -3.30 17.88
N VAL A 26 12.20 -4.61 17.65
CA VAL A 26 13.11 -5.58 18.28
C VAL A 26 14.55 -5.34 17.84
N LEU A 27 14.79 -5.14 16.55
CA LEU A 27 16.13 -4.82 16.04
C LEU A 27 16.65 -3.52 16.65
N ALA A 28 15.83 -2.46 16.71
CA ALA A 28 16.23 -1.20 17.29
C ALA A 28 16.65 -1.36 18.76
N PHE A 29 15.90 -2.13 19.55
CA PHE A 29 16.24 -2.40 20.94
C PHE A 29 17.59 -3.12 21.09
N ILE A 30 17.83 -4.17 20.30
CA ILE A 30 19.08 -4.96 20.36
C ILE A 30 20.28 -4.13 19.90
N PHE A 31 20.13 -3.34 18.83
CA PHE A 31 21.21 -2.53 18.28
C PHE A 31 21.46 -1.23 19.05
N THR A 32 20.60 -0.86 20.00
CA THR A 32 20.79 0.37 20.80
C THR A 32 22.10 0.34 21.60
N ASP A 33 22.36 -0.75 22.32
CA ASP A 33 23.53 -0.86 23.19
C ASP A 33 24.88 -0.85 22.43
N PRO A 34 25.08 -1.61 21.33
CA PRO A 34 26.33 -1.54 20.56
C PRO A 34 26.52 -0.18 19.90
N VAL A 35 25.43 0.49 19.48
CA VAL A 35 25.51 1.84 18.89
C VAL A 35 25.92 2.86 19.93
N ILE A 36 25.36 2.82 21.14
CA ILE A 36 25.80 3.68 22.26
C ILE A 36 27.28 3.43 22.60
N ALA A 37 27.71 2.17 22.63
CA ALA A 37 29.11 1.83 22.89
C ALA A 37 30.04 2.42 21.81
N GLN A 38 29.61 2.43 20.55
CA GLN A 38 30.37 3.04 19.46
C GLN A 38 30.36 4.58 19.53
N LEU A 39 29.21 5.19 19.82
CA LEU A 39 29.11 6.64 20.00
C LEU A 39 30.00 7.12 21.15
N ARG A 40 30.09 6.36 22.24
CA ARG A 40 30.97 6.67 23.37
C ARG A 40 32.46 6.62 22.99
N LYS A 41 32.86 5.75 22.05
CA LYS A 41 34.23 5.69 21.54
C LYS A 41 34.55 6.84 20.59
N SER A 42 33.58 7.26 19.77
CA SER A 42 33.78 8.32 18.78
C SER A 42 33.60 9.73 19.34
N LEU A 43 32.77 9.92 20.37
CA LEU A 43 32.47 11.22 20.96
C LEU A 43 33.10 11.36 22.34
N ARG A 44 34.12 12.23 22.44
CA ARG A 44 34.92 12.46 23.65
C ARG A 44 34.10 12.96 24.85
N ASN A 45 32.98 13.65 24.61
CA ASN A 45 32.07 14.20 25.61
C ASN A 45 30.68 13.53 25.58
N PHE A 46 30.60 12.24 25.26
CA PHE A 46 29.30 11.56 25.27
C PHE A 46 28.73 11.52 26.70
N PRO A 47 27.51 12.04 26.92
CA PRO A 47 26.94 12.12 28.26
C PRO A 47 26.79 10.73 28.90
N VAL A 48 26.98 10.68 30.23
CA VAL A 48 26.92 9.44 31.03
C VAL A 48 25.59 8.76 30.75
N THR A 49 25.63 7.43 30.57
CA THR A 49 24.55 6.58 30.04
C THR A 49 23.32 6.61 30.96
N THR A 50 22.54 7.67 30.88
CA THR A 50 21.25 7.80 31.54
C THR A 50 20.23 6.97 30.77
N PRO A 51 19.21 6.41 31.45
CA PRO A 51 18.15 5.65 30.78
C PRO A 51 17.47 6.47 29.67
N THR A 52 17.44 7.79 29.81
CA THR A 52 16.95 8.74 28.81
C THR A 52 17.71 8.67 27.48
N ILE A 53 19.05 8.60 27.52
CA ILE A 53 19.88 8.53 26.29
C ILE A 53 19.62 7.22 25.55
N ARG A 54 19.44 6.12 26.29
CA ARG A 54 19.12 4.81 25.70
C ARG A 54 17.81 4.86 24.92
N ILE A 55 16.79 5.49 25.51
CA ILE A 55 15.49 5.68 24.84
C ILE A 55 15.64 6.57 23.61
N ILE A 56 16.33 7.71 23.72
CA ILE A 56 16.52 8.64 22.59
C ILE A 56 17.23 7.95 21.43
N VAL A 57 18.37 7.29 21.70
CA VAL A 57 19.12 6.56 20.66
C VAL A 57 18.27 5.44 20.07
N GLY A 58 17.54 4.70 20.90
CA GLY A 58 16.63 3.65 20.43
C GLY A 58 15.52 4.17 19.52
N VAL A 59 14.91 5.32 19.84
CA VAL A 59 13.87 5.96 18.99
C VAL A 59 14.45 6.42 17.67
N ILE A 60 15.64 7.03 17.67
CA ILE A 60 16.35 7.44 16.45
C ILE A 60 16.66 6.23 15.58
N LEU A 61 17.18 5.16 16.19
CA LEU A 61 17.53 3.94 15.47
C LEU A 61 16.29 3.24 14.89
N PHE A 62 15.21 3.21 15.66
CA PHE A 62 13.92 2.71 15.21
C PHE A 62 13.41 3.49 14.00
N ALA A 63 13.46 4.83 14.04
CA ALA A 63 13.04 5.67 12.92
C ALA A 63 13.89 5.41 11.66
N LEU A 64 15.21 5.24 11.81
CA LEU A 64 16.10 4.93 10.69
C LEU A 64 15.79 3.56 10.08
N ILE A 65 15.63 2.53 10.90
CA ILE A 65 15.31 1.18 10.43
C ILE A 65 13.91 1.15 9.80
N ALA A 66 12.93 1.82 10.40
CA ALA A 66 11.58 1.94 9.85
C ALA A 66 11.56 2.67 8.50
N MET A 67 12.38 3.71 8.34
CA MET A 67 12.53 4.41 7.07
C MET A 67 13.09 3.49 5.96
N ILE A 68 14.09 2.67 6.28
CA ILE A 68 14.64 1.68 5.34
C ILE A 68 13.59 0.64 4.97
N PHE A 69 12.84 0.12 5.96
CA PHE A 69 11.77 -0.83 5.69
C PHE A 69 10.62 -0.23 4.86
N SER A 70 10.28 1.04 5.08
CA SER A 70 9.31 1.77 4.26
C SER A 70 9.73 1.81 2.79
N LEU A 71 11.02 2.04 2.52
CA LEU A 71 11.58 1.98 1.17
C LEU A 71 11.46 0.59 0.56
N ILE A 72 11.80 -0.48 1.31
CA ILE A 72 11.68 -1.87 0.83
C ILE A 72 10.22 -2.18 0.48
N VAL A 73 9.28 -1.82 1.34
CA VAL A 73 7.84 -2.00 1.08
C VAL A 73 7.42 -1.22 -0.15
N ALA A 74 7.88 0.03 -0.32
CA ALA A 74 7.57 0.83 -1.50
C ALA A 74 8.09 0.21 -2.81
N PHE A 75 9.25 -0.44 -2.80
CA PHE A 75 9.75 -1.22 -3.94
C PHE A 75 8.96 -2.51 -4.17
N ALA A 76 8.52 -3.17 -3.09
CA ALA A 76 7.75 -4.40 -3.16
C ALA A 76 6.28 -4.19 -3.57
N VAL A 77 5.75 -2.97 -3.43
CA VAL A 77 4.39 -2.64 -3.92
C VAL A 77 4.33 -2.88 -5.41
N PRO A 78 3.47 -3.82 -5.88
CA PRO A 78 3.29 -4.04 -7.29
C PRO A 78 2.69 -2.77 -7.89
N ARG A 79 3.51 -2.02 -8.63
CA ARG A 79 3.04 -0.87 -9.39
C ARG A 79 1.94 -1.36 -10.29
N LYS A 80 0.72 -0.83 -10.11
CA LYS A 80 -0.36 -1.04 -11.07
C LYS A 80 0.11 -0.40 -12.37
N LYS A 81 0.70 -1.20 -13.26
CA LYS A 81 0.82 -0.82 -14.65
C LYS A 81 -0.59 -0.44 -15.06
N SER A 82 -0.82 0.80 -15.49
CA SER A 82 -2.04 1.20 -16.17
C SER A 82 -2.06 0.48 -17.52
N ALA A 83 -2.12 -0.84 -17.50
CA ALA A 83 -2.23 -1.69 -18.66
C ALA A 83 -3.70 -1.65 -19.07
N VAL A 84 -4.14 -0.48 -19.53
CA VAL A 84 -5.21 -0.40 -20.50
C VAL A 84 -4.64 -1.05 -21.76
N THR A 85 -4.66 -2.38 -21.77
CA THR A 85 -4.29 -3.19 -22.92
C THR A 85 -5.33 -2.92 -24.00
N GLU A 86 -4.93 -2.89 -25.27
CA GLU A 86 -5.85 -2.68 -26.40
C GLU A 86 -7.04 -3.65 -26.37
N ILE A 87 -6.82 -4.86 -25.82
CA ILE A 87 -7.84 -5.88 -25.57
C ILE A 87 -8.94 -5.39 -24.61
N ASN A 88 -8.58 -4.66 -23.55
CA ASN A 88 -9.54 -4.07 -22.61
C ASN A 88 -10.35 -2.94 -23.28
N ILE A 89 -9.71 -2.12 -24.11
CA ILE A 89 -10.38 -1.08 -24.90
C ILE A 89 -11.38 -1.71 -25.89
N ALA A 90 -10.97 -2.77 -26.59
CA ALA A 90 -11.83 -3.49 -27.53
C ALA A 90 -13.05 -4.13 -26.82
N LYS A 91 -12.85 -4.67 -25.62
CA LYS A 91 -13.92 -5.24 -24.80
C LYS A 91 -14.89 -4.18 -24.30
N GLU A 92 -14.40 -3.03 -23.84
CA GLU A 92 -15.24 -1.90 -23.43
C GLU A 92 -16.04 -1.32 -24.59
N ARG A 93 -15.44 -1.19 -25.79
CA ARG A 93 -16.16 -0.77 -27.00
C ARG A 93 -17.31 -1.72 -27.35
N LYS A 94 -17.10 -3.04 -27.30
CA LYS A 94 -18.17 -4.03 -27.55
C LYS A 94 -19.32 -3.89 -26.54
N VAL A 95 -19.01 -3.72 -25.26
CA VAL A 95 -20.03 -3.50 -24.21
C VAL A 95 -20.80 -2.21 -24.45
N MET A 96 -20.11 -1.13 -24.81
CA MET A 96 -20.74 0.16 -25.10
C MET A 96 -21.68 0.11 -26.31
N VAL A 97 -21.28 -0.57 -27.39
CA VAL A 97 -22.11 -0.75 -28.59
C VAL A 97 -23.37 -1.54 -28.28
N ASN A 98 -23.25 -2.64 -27.52
CA ASN A 98 -24.41 -3.45 -27.12
C ASN A 98 -25.37 -2.67 -26.21
N GLN A 99 -24.85 -1.86 -25.29
CA GLN A 99 -25.68 -0.99 -24.46
C GLN A 99 -26.38 0.09 -25.28
N LYS A 100 -25.71 0.70 -26.27
CA LYS A 100 -26.34 1.67 -27.19
C LYS A 100 -27.47 1.03 -28.01
N MET A 101 -27.27 -0.19 -28.51
CA MET A 101 -28.31 -0.92 -29.22
C MET A 101 -29.52 -1.25 -28.33
N ALA A 102 -29.28 -1.77 -27.13
CA ALA A 102 -30.34 -2.06 -26.17
C ALA A 102 -31.14 -0.79 -25.77
N ARG A 103 -30.47 0.35 -25.60
CA ARG A 103 -31.14 1.64 -25.34
C ARG A 103 -31.98 2.10 -26.52
N LYS A 104 -31.48 1.98 -27.75
CA LYS A 104 -32.24 2.32 -28.97
C LYS A 104 -33.50 1.46 -29.13
N ILE A 105 -33.42 0.16 -28.84
CA ILE A 105 -34.59 -0.74 -28.89
C ILE A 105 -35.64 -0.29 -27.87
N LYS A 106 -35.23 -0.07 -26.61
CA LYS A 106 -36.14 0.44 -25.56
C LYS A 106 -36.78 1.77 -25.93
N GLN A 107 -36.04 2.71 -26.52
CA GLN A 107 -36.59 3.98 -26.98
C GLN A 107 -37.61 3.81 -28.11
N ARG A 108 -37.40 2.87 -29.03
CA ARG A 108 -38.36 2.57 -30.10
C ARG A 108 -39.66 1.98 -29.54
N ASP A 109 -39.57 1.12 -28.54
CA ASP A 109 -40.75 0.53 -27.91
C ASP A 109 -41.56 1.57 -27.14
N ILE A 110 -40.89 2.48 -26.41
CA ILE A 110 -41.53 3.61 -25.72
C ILE A 110 -42.21 4.54 -26.74
N ASN A 111 -41.55 4.88 -27.85
CA ASN A 111 -42.13 5.74 -28.88
C ASN A 111 -43.32 5.09 -29.60
N ARG A 112 -43.32 3.76 -29.76
CA ARG A 112 -44.46 3.01 -30.31
C ARG A 112 -45.65 3.00 -29.34
N GLN A 113 -45.39 2.83 -28.04
CA GLN A 113 -46.44 2.88 -27.01
C GLN A 113 -47.04 4.30 -26.86
N ASN A 114 -46.22 5.34 -26.92
CA ASN A 114 -46.67 6.73 -26.84
C ASN A 114 -47.42 7.22 -28.08
N LYS A 115 -47.23 6.58 -29.25
CA LYS A 115 -47.97 6.91 -30.49
C LYS A 115 -49.32 6.17 -30.59
N ALA A 116 -49.52 5.13 -29.77
CA ALA A 116 -50.74 4.33 -29.73
C ALA A 116 -51.72 4.78 -28.63
N ARG A 117 -51.37 5.82 -27.86
CA ARG A 117 -52.27 6.61 -27.02
C ARG A 117 -52.61 7.90 -27.74
#